data_AF-A0A124I4G9-F1
#
_entry.id   AF-A0A124I4G9-F1
#
_cell.length_a   1.000
_cell.length_b   1.000
_cell.length_c   1.000
_cell.angle_alpha   90.00
_cell.angle_beta   90.00
_cell.angle_gamma   90.00
#
_symmetry.space_group_name_H-M   'P 1'
#
loop_
_entity.id
_entity.type
_entity.pdbx_description
1 polymer ?
#
loop_
_entity_poly.entity_id
_entity_poly.type
_entity_poly.pdbx_seq_one_letter_code
_entity_poly.pdbx_strand_id
1 'polypeptide(L)'
;MLGAPVDGLEEALAAADAFDRCLVAGLLRPRSDQGAGLAELARAVAGSPLAARVAEAAEKAAAGTAGEDHLLALAAARSALLGAVHDALTTRADASTGRTRTDDTPAAADDPQQANLLAAARTWLADLARAGWQGIDHELVGGAAPIVSAMLPRPELRRLAALLDGFAAELAASCPGSALERIPARRWGDLWARALLLTRPGAADRPTTGTATGRLLPLGIDLHEHATAAQAQVHAVFEPDDGTPSRLVRASVSVPKPDSVVAAGVWQLLRPHLSLLGALGEGRAMHLDAMPLTAEGDLLWDDTRARPGEPADPFATARVALPTATAAVTAPLDRHPARLAEPVFLEGYATRQDGDTLVLTHAGDDLLVDSDRIPVAGPLTPEAVAASGACIGLLRWDDGAFRLQPLAVETTVRRKTAALQAGAWAGGTTDRTGVKAEKAATDAVTVLRERAGRLLRT
;
A
#
# COMPACT_ATOMS: atom_id res chain seq x y z
N MET A 1 24.28 5.24 -4.34
CA MET A 1 23.99 4.13 -5.27
C MET A 1 22.89 3.27 -4.69
N LEU A 2 21.73 3.26 -5.34
CA LEU A 2 20.58 2.45 -4.92
C LEU A 2 20.84 0.94 -5.12
N GLY A 3 21.67 0.56 -6.10
CA GLY A 3 22.00 -0.82 -6.42
C GLY A 3 23.11 -1.48 -5.59
N ALA A 4 23.68 -0.80 -4.59
CA ALA A 4 24.68 -1.42 -3.71
C ALA A 4 23.98 -2.43 -2.76
N PRO A 5 24.64 -3.54 -2.37
CA PRO A 5 24.06 -4.49 -1.43
C PRO A 5 23.75 -3.82 -0.09
N VAL A 6 22.80 -4.41 0.64
CA VAL A 6 22.45 -4.03 2.02
C VAL A 6 22.77 -5.23 2.89
N ASP A 7 23.65 -5.06 3.87
CA ASP A 7 24.10 -6.15 4.73
C ASP A 7 22.91 -6.81 5.45
N GLY A 8 22.84 -8.14 5.40
CA GLY A 8 21.79 -8.93 6.06
C GLY A 8 20.43 -8.92 5.36
N LEU A 9 20.26 -8.17 4.26
CA LEU A 9 18.99 -8.06 3.54
C LEU A 9 18.55 -9.39 2.94
N GLU A 10 19.46 -10.06 2.22
CA GLU A 10 19.17 -11.32 1.55
C GLU A 10 18.86 -12.42 2.57
N GLU A 11 19.62 -12.48 3.67
CA GLU A 11 19.42 -13.42 4.76
C GLU A 11 18.07 -13.21 5.47
N ALA A 12 17.68 -11.95 5.71
CA ALA A 12 16.38 -11.63 6.30
C ALA A 12 15.21 -12.02 5.38
N LEU A 13 15.33 -11.76 4.08
CA LEU A 13 14.32 -12.15 3.09
C LEU A 13 14.25 -13.68 2.97
N ALA A 14 15.39 -14.37 2.92
CA ALA A 14 15.46 -15.83 2.84
C ALA A 14 14.83 -16.52 4.05
N ALA A 15 15.07 -16.02 5.26
CA ALA A 15 14.44 -16.53 6.48
C ALA A 15 12.91 -16.38 6.43
N ALA A 16 12.43 -15.24 5.92
CA ALA A 16 11.00 -15.02 5.74
C ALA A 16 10.42 -15.92 4.62
N ASP A 17 11.15 -16.18 3.53
CA ASP A 17 10.73 -17.12 2.47
C ASP A 17 10.69 -18.57 2.99
N ALA A 18 11.62 -18.95 3.86
CA ALA A 18 11.64 -20.26 4.49
C ALA A 18 10.41 -20.48 5.38
N PHE A 19 10.00 -19.45 6.13
CA PHE A 19 8.75 -19.48 6.88
C PHE A 19 7.52 -19.54 5.96
N ASP A 20 7.49 -18.74 4.89
CA ASP A 20 6.36 -18.73 3.95
C ASP A 20 6.17 -20.10 3.26
N ARG A 21 7.25 -20.83 2.98
CA ARG A 21 7.19 -22.24 2.51
C ARG A 21 6.56 -23.19 3.55
N CYS A 22 6.68 -22.91 4.84
CA CYS A 22 6.00 -23.67 5.88
C CYS A 22 4.48 -23.42 5.83
N LEU A 23 4.06 -22.16 5.64
CA LEU A 23 2.64 -21.81 5.48
C LEU A 23 2.03 -22.40 4.21
N VAL A 24 2.79 -22.58 3.13
CA VAL A 24 2.32 -23.27 1.91
C VAL A 24 1.79 -24.66 2.22
N ALA A 25 2.52 -25.43 3.03
CA ALA A 25 2.20 -26.81 3.33
C ALA A 25 1.32 -26.99 4.60
N GLY A 26 1.26 -25.97 5.46
CA GLY A 26 0.44 -25.96 6.67
C GLY A 26 1.19 -26.41 7.92
N LEU A 27 0.74 -25.90 9.07
CA LEU A 27 1.37 -26.10 10.37
C LEU A 27 0.70 -27.18 11.23
N LEU A 28 -0.34 -27.85 10.74
CA LEU A 28 -1.04 -28.91 11.49
C LEU A 28 -0.23 -30.21 11.57
N ARG A 29 0.45 -30.57 10.48
CA ARG A 29 1.27 -31.80 10.37
C ARG A 29 2.60 -31.49 9.70
N PRO A 30 3.48 -30.74 10.38
CA PRO A 30 4.70 -30.26 9.79
C PRO A 30 5.66 -31.42 9.44
N ARG A 31 6.32 -31.29 8.30
CA ARG A 31 7.41 -32.19 7.87
C ARG A 31 8.75 -31.74 8.47
N SER A 32 9.75 -32.62 8.48
CA SER A 32 11.06 -32.33 9.08
C SER A 32 11.81 -31.17 8.41
N ASP A 33 11.64 -31.00 7.09
CA ASP A 33 12.15 -29.87 6.30
C ASP A 33 11.51 -28.53 6.68
N GLN A 34 10.25 -28.53 7.11
CA GLN A 34 9.54 -27.32 7.58
C GLN A 34 9.99 -26.88 8.97
N GLY A 35 10.44 -27.81 9.81
CA GLY A 35 11.07 -27.49 11.10
C GLY A 35 12.29 -26.57 10.96
N ALA A 36 13.06 -26.73 9.87
CA ALA A 36 14.23 -25.88 9.61
C ALA A 36 13.84 -24.43 9.31
N GLY A 37 12.79 -24.19 8.51
CA GLY A 37 12.31 -22.83 8.19
C GLY A 37 11.75 -22.10 9.41
N LEU A 38 11.04 -22.81 10.30
CA LEU A 38 10.59 -22.26 11.59
C LEU A 38 11.75 -21.89 12.50
N ALA A 39 12.77 -22.75 12.59
CA ALA A 39 13.96 -22.49 13.39
C ALA A 39 14.80 -21.33 12.84
N GLU A 40 14.83 -21.15 11.51
CA GLU A 40 15.51 -20.05 10.86
C GLU A 40 14.87 -18.70 11.18
N LEU A 41 13.53 -18.61 11.14
CA LEU A 41 12.81 -17.41 11.57
C LEU A 41 13.10 -17.09 13.05
N ALA A 42 13.07 -18.09 13.93
CA ALA A 42 13.39 -17.89 15.34
C ALA A 42 14.83 -17.39 15.56
N ARG A 43 15.79 -17.89 14.78
CA ARG A 43 17.19 -17.44 14.82
C ARG A 43 17.33 -16.00 14.33
N ALA A 44 16.63 -15.62 13.27
CA ALA A 44 16.67 -14.26 12.71
C ALA A 44 16.22 -13.20 13.73
N VAL A 45 15.33 -13.55 14.66
CA VAL A 45 14.84 -12.64 15.71
C VAL A 45 15.44 -12.90 17.09
N ALA A 46 16.47 -13.75 17.21
CA ALA A 46 17.04 -14.16 18.49
C ALA A 46 17.69 -13.01 19.29
N GLY A 47 18.12 -11.95 18.60
CA GLY A 47 18.64 -10.73 19.22
C GLY A 47 17.57 -9.72 19.65
N SER A 48 16.29 -10.04 19.48
CA SER A 48 15.18 -9.12 19.75
C SER A 48 14.41 -9.47 21.04
N PRO A 49 13.56 -8.57 21.55
CA PRO A 49 12.64 -8.88 22.64
C PRO A 49 11.67 -10.04 22.36
N LEU A 50 11.50 -10.45 21.10
CA LEU A 50 10.62 -11.55 20.70
C LEU A 50 11.27 -12.94 20.86
N ALA A 51 12.59 -13.01 21.07
CA ALA A 51 13.40 -14.22 20.95
C ALA A 51 12.81 -15.44 21.67
N ALA A 52 12.55 -15.34 22.97
CA ALA A 52 12.06 -16.47 23.78
C ALA A 52 10.68 -16.96 23.30
N ARG A 53 9.76 -16.03 23.02
CA ARG A 53 8.39 -16.36 22.63
C ARG A 53 8.34 -16.97 21.23
N VAL A 54 9.18 -16.50 20.31
CA VAL A 54 9.25 -17.01 18.95
C VAL A 54 9.95 -18.37 18.91
N ALA A 55 11.00 -18.58 19.72
CA ALA A 55 11.62 -19.90 19.85
C ALA A 55 10.60 -20.96 20.33
N GLU A 56 9.85 -20.65 21.39
CA GLU A 56 8.77 -21.52 21.88
C GLU A 56 7.71 -21.77 20.78
N ALA A 57 7.26 -20.70 20.11
CA ALA A 57 6.25 -20.82 19.07
C ALA A 57 6.73 -21.66 17.87
N ALA A 58 7.99 -21.52 17.48
CA ALA A 58 8.61 -22.31 16.42
C ALA A 58 8.70 -23.79 16.80
N GLU A 59 9.08 -24.12 18.03
CA GLU A 59 9.08 -25.50 18.54
C GLU A 59 7.68 -26.11 18.56
N LYS A 60 6.68 -25.38 19.07
CA LYS A 60 5.29 -25.84 19.10
C LYS A 60 4.71 -26.01 17.70
N ALA A 61 5.04 -25.11 16.78
CA ALA A 61 4.63 -25.22 15.38
C ALA A 61 5.29 -26.41 14.69
N ALA A 62 6.58 -26.65 14.91
CA ALA A 62 7.30 -27.81 14.38
C ALA A 62 6.80 -29.15 14.97
N ALA A 63 6.20 -29.13 16.15
CA ALA A 63 5.53 -30.28 16.75
C ALA A 63 4.04 -30.44 16.35
N GLY A 64 3.49 -29.53 15.54
CA GLY A 64 2.07 -29.54 15.16
C GLY A 64 1.11 -29.20 16.32
N THR A 65 1.59 -28.51 17.35
CA THR A 65 0.85 -28.19 18.59
C THR A 65 0.69 -26.68 18.83
N ALA A 66 0.98 -25.85 17.82
CA ALA A 66 0.84 -24.40 17.92
C ALA A 66 -0.63 -23.96 18.05
N GLY A 67 -0.97 -23.44 19.24
CA GLY A 67 -2.18 -22.62 19.46
C GLY A 67 -2.11 -21.22 18.82
N GLU A 68 -3.20 -20.46 18.92
CA GLU A 68 -3.33 -19.13 18.30
C GLU A 68 -2.24 -18.14 18.74
N ASP A 69 -1.89 -18.12 20.03
CA ASP A 69 -0.85 -17.22 20.54
C ASP A 69 0.54 -17.52 19.97
N HIS A 70 0.81 -18.78 19.63
CA HIS A 70 2.07 -19.15 18.96
C HIS A 70 2.08 -18.66 17.52
N LEU A 71 0.96 -18.81 16.80
CA LEU A 71 0.82 -18.30 15.43
C LEU A 71 0.94 -16.78 15.39
N LEU A 72 0.37 -16.09 16.38
CA LEU A 72 0.53 -14.65 16.56
C LEU A 72 1.99 -14.26 16.77
N ALA A 73 2.74 -14.99 17.60
CA ALA A 73 4.16 -14.74 17.81
C ALA A 73 4.99 -14.93 16.52
N LEU A 74 4.67 -15.95 15.71
CA LEU A 74 5.31 -16.19 14.42
C LEU A 74 5.00 -15.08 13.40
N ALA A 75 3.74 -14.63 13.34
CA ALA A 75 3.37 -13.48 12.52
C ALA A 75 4.10 -12.20 12.96
N ALA A 76 4.21 -11.96 14.27
CA ALA A 76 4.95 -10.82 14.82
C ALA A 76 6.44 -10.89 14.46
N ALA A 77 7.07 -12.06 14.57
CA ALA A 77 8.47 -12.26 14.17
C ALA A 77 8.68 -11.95 12.69
N ARG A 78 7.83 -12.49 11.83
CA ARG A 78 7.87 -12.27 10.38
C ARG A 78 7.71 -10.79 10.04
N SER A 79 6.71 -10.12 10.61
CA SER A 79 6.48 -8.68 10.39
C SER A 79 7.61 -7.82 10.95
N ALA A 80 8.20 -8.16 12.09
CA ALA A 80 9.35 -7.44 12.65
C ALA A 80 10.59 -7.59 11.76
N LEU A 81 10.84 -8.78 11.21
CA LEU A 81 11.94 -9.02 10.28
C LEU A 81 11.78 -8.23 8.98
N LEU A 82 10.59 -8.23 8.39
CA LEU A 82 10.29 -7.42 7.20
C LEU A 82 10.26 -5.92 7.52
N GLY A 83 9.93 -5.54 8.76
CA GLY A 83 10.07 -4.17 9.26
C GLY A 83 11.53 -3.73 9.33
N ALA A 84 12.44 -4.59 9.78
CA ALA A 84 13.88 -4.31 9.76
C ALA A 84 14.40 -4.16 8.32
N VAL A 85 13.93 -4.99 7.39
CA VAL A 85 14.23 -4.84 5.96
C VAL A 85 13.73 -3.49 5.44
N HIS A 86 12.48 -3.13 5.74
CA HIS A 86 11.92 -1.83 5.39
C HIS A 86 12.78 -0.68 5.91
N ASP A 87 13.22 -0.74 7.16
CA ASP A 87 14.00 0.35 7.79
C ASP A 87 15.39 0.49 7.13
N ALA A 88 16.03 -0.63 6.76
CA ALA A 88 17.30 -0.62 6.03
C ALA A 88 17.14 -0.03 4.61
N LEU A 89 16.08 -0.43 3.89
CA LEU A 89 15.76 0.11 2.56
C LEU A 89 15.38 1.59 2.62
N THR A 90 14.65 1.99 3.66
CA THR A 90 14.27 3.38 3.90
C THR A 90 15.50 4.24 4.15
N THR A 91 16.44 3.76 4.99
CA THR A 91 17.73 4.44 5.22
C THR A 91 18.50 4.61 3.91
N ARG A 92 18.47 3.61 3.02
CA ARG A 92 19.10 3.71 1.69
C ARG A 92 18.41 4.74 0.80
N ALA A 93 17.08 4.76 0.78
CA ALA A 93 16.30 5.74 0.03
C ALA A 93 16.57 7.18 0.54
N ASP A 94 16.59 7.36 1.86
CA ASP A 94 16.89 8.64 2.51
C ASP A 94 18.30 9.13 2.15
N ALA A 95 19.31 8.25 2.20
CA ALA A 95 20.67 8.59 1.79
C ALA A 95 20.78 8.98 0.31
N SER A 96 19.98 8.35 -0.57
CA SER A 96 19.97 8.68 -2.01
C SER A 96 19.25 9.98 -2.33
N THR A 97 18.28 10.37 -1.51
CA THR A 97 17.41 11.55 -1.72
C THR A 97 17.83 12.74 -0.87
N GLY A 98 18.75 12.56 0.09
CA GLY A 98 19.11 13.56 1.09
C GLY A 98 18.02 13.80 2.14
N ARG A 99 17.04 12.89 2.26
CA ARG A 99 15.84 13.10 3.06
C ARG A 99 16.09 12.85 4.53
N THR A 100 15.52 13.71 5.37
CA THR A 100 15.50 13.55 6.83
C THR A 100 14.12 13.14 7.31
N ARG A 101 14.05 12.38 8.41
CA ARG A 101 12.79 11.98 9.03
C ARG A 101 12.60 12.61 10.40
N THR A 102 11.37 13.02 10.69
CA THR A 102 10.99 13.51 12.03
C THR A 102 10.85 12.34 12.98
N ASP A 103 11.64 12.33 14.05
CA ASP A 103 11.45 11.40 15.16
C ASP A 103 10.14 11.72 15.86
N ASP A 104 9.18 10.81 15.79
CA ASP A 104 7.99 10.86 16.61
C ASP A 104 7.83 9.53 17.34
N THR A 105 7.72 9.59 18.66
CA THR A 105 7.58 8.39 19.49
C THR A 105 6.11 7.99 19.46
N PRO A 106 5.79 6.75 19.05
CA PRO A 106 4.39 6.33 18.99
C PRO A 106 3.75 6.42 20.38
N ALA A 107 2.56 7.02 20.45
CA ALA A 107 1.75 7.05 21.65
C ALA A 107 1.34 5.63 22.07
N ALA A 108 1.23 5.39 23.38
CA ALA A 108 0.76 4.13 23.91
C ALA A 108 -0.70 3.87 23.51
N ALA A 109 -1.03 2.60 23.23
CA ALA A 109 -2.39 2.18 22.91
C ALA A 109 -3.28 2.18 24.18
N ASP A 110 -4.53 2.60 24.01
CA ASP A 110 -5.57 2.49 25.06
C ASP A 110 -6.24 1.09 25.05
N ASP A 111 -6.80 0.72 26.21
CA ASP A 111 -7.37 -0.59 26.54
C ASP A 111 -8.73 -0.87 25.85
N PRO A 112 -9.07 -2.12 25.49
CA PRO A 112 -9.99 -2.36 24.39
C PRO A 112 -11.42 -2.75 24.75
N GLN A 113 -12.32 -2.39 23.83
CA GLN A 113 -13.65 -2.99 23.71
C GLN A 113 -13.76 -3.70 22.35
N GLN A 114 -14.38 -4.90 22.34
CA GLN A 114 -14.79 -5.76 21.19
C GLN A 114 -13.99 -7.06 20.93
N ALA A 115 -13.74 -7.85 21.99
CA ALA A 115 -13.00 -9.12 21.92
C ALA A 115 -13.56 -10.19 20.96
N ASN A 116 -14.88 -10.30 20.78
CA ASN A 116 -15.49 -11.49 20.16
C ASN A 116 -15.28 -11.58 18.63
N LEU A 117 -15.38 -10.47 17.88
CA LEU A 117 -15.16 -10.49 16.42
C LEU A 117 -13.67 -10.63 16.08
N LEU A 118 -12.80 -9.99 16.86
CA LEU A 118 -11.35 -10.13 16.71
C LEU A 118 -10.90 -11.57 16.98
N ALA A 119 -11.51 -12.23 17.97
CA ALA A 119 -11.26 -13.65 18.23
C ALA A 119 -11.73 -14.54 17.06
N ALA A 120 -12.94 -14.31 16.52
CA ALA A 120 -13.42 -15.07 15.37
C ALA A 120 -12.50 -14.95 14.13
N ALA A 121 -12.05 -13.73 13.83
CA ALA A 121 -11.06 -13.51 12.76
C ALA A 121 -9.74 -14.23 13.03
N ARG A 122 -9.26 -14.22 14.28
CA ARG A 122 -8.01 -14.90 14.67
C ARG A 122 -8.12 -16.41 14.54
N THR A 123 -9.24 -17.00 14.94
CA THR A 123 -9.49 -18.43 14.79
C THR A 123 -9.50 -18.84 13.31
N TRP A 124 -10.20 -18.09 12.45
CA TRP A 124 -10.19 -18.35 11.00
C TRP A 124 -8.78 -18.27 10.40
N LEU A 125 -8.00 -17.25 10.76
CA LEU A 125 -6.60 -17.11 10.32
C LEU A 125 -5.70 -18.23 10.86
N ALA A 126 -5.97 -18.73 12.07
CA ALA A 126 -5.25 -19.86 12.64
C ALA A 126 -5.56 -21.16 11.89
N ASP A 127 -6.81 -21.37 11.50
CA ASP A 127 -7.23 -22.53 10.72
C ASP A 127 -6.63 -22.51 9.32
N LEU A 128 -6.54 -21.35 8.68
CA LEU A 128 -5.78 -21.18 7.43
C LEU A 128 -4.31 -21.60 7.58
N ALA A 129 -3.61 -21.13 8.61
CA ALA A 129 -2.20 -21.49 8.83
C ALA A 129 -2.01 -22.98 9.14
N ARG A 130 -2.96 -23.60 9.83
CA ARG A 130 -2.95 -25.05 10.13
C ARG A 130 -3.13 -25.87 8.86
N ALA A 131 -4.13 -25.53 8.04
CA ALA A 131 -4.42 -26.20 6.78
C ALA A 131 -3.30 -25.99 5.75
N GLY A 132 -2.71 -24.78 5.75
CA GLY A 132 -1.76 -24.34 4.75
C GLY A 132 -2.42 -23.99 3.42
N TRP A 133 -1.69 -23.26 2.57
CA TRP A 133 -2.19 -22.80 1.27
C TRP A 133 -2.60 -23.95 0.34
N GLN A 134 -1.92 -25.09 0.41
CA GLN A 134 -2.29 -26.28 -0.36
C GLN A 134 -3.54 -26.99 0.18
N GLY A 135 -3.88 -26.76 1.45
CA GLY A 135 -5.01 -27.39 2.14
C GLY A 135 -6.29 -26.57 2.14
N ILE A 136 -6.32 -25.39 1.51
CA ILE A 136 -7.53 -24.57 1.47
C ILE A 136 -8.59 -25.20 0.55
N ASP A 137 -9.84 -25.15 1.02
CA ASP A 137 -11.04 -25.52 0.27
C ASP A 137 -12.10 -24.43 0.35
N HIS A 138 -13.24 -24.63 -0.32
CA HIS A 138 -14.33 -23.66 -0.33
C HIS A 138 -14.99 -23.45 1.04
N GLU A 139 -14.97 -24.45 1.92
CA GLU A 139 -15.58 -24.34 3.26
C GLU A 139 -14.72 -23.46 4.17
N LEU A 140 -13.42 -23.76 4.25
CA LEU A 140 -12.47 -22.99 5.04
C LEU A 140 -12.39 -21.52 4.57
N VAL A 141 -12.32 -21.29 3.26
CA VAL A 141 -12.30 -19.94 2.71
C VAL A 141 -13.64 -19.22 2.93
N GLY A 142 -14.76 -19.92 2.76
CA GLY A 142 -16.11 -19.37 3.00
C GLY A 142 -16.34 -18.89 4.42
N GLY A 143 -15.59 -19.41 5.41
CA GLY A 143 -15.66 -19.01 6.81
C GLY A 143 -15.41 -17.51 7.09
N ALA A 144 -14.73 -16.80 6.17
CA ALA A 144 -14.49 -15.36 6.31
C ALA A 144 -15.76 -14.50 6.14
N ALA A 145 -16.69 -14.91 5.29
CA ALA A 145 -17.84 -14.09 4.89
C ALA A 145 -18.69 -13.57 6.07
N PRO A 146 -19.13 -14.40 7.04
CA PRO A 146 -19.88 -13.90 8.19
C PRO A 146 -19.06 -12.98 9.10
N ILE A 147 -17.74 -13.20 9.20
CA ILE A 147 -16.83 -12.37 10.00
C ILE A 147 -16.73 -10.97 9.37
N VAL A 148 -16.44 -10.90 8.07
CA VAL A 148 -16.35 -9.66 7.30
C VAL A 148 -17.67 -8.88 7.36
N SER A 149 -18.79 -9.56 7.11
CA SER A 149 -20.13 -8.96 7.15
C SER A 149 -20.46 -8.33 8.52
N ALA A 150 -20.04 -8.97 9.61
CA ALA A 150 -20.24 -8.43 10.96
C ALA A 150 -19.28 -7.27 11.29
N MET A 151 -18.08 -7.23 10.70
CA MET A 151 -17.09 -6.19 10.95
C MET A 151 -17.31 -4.91 10.14
N LEU A 152 -17.70 -5.01 8.85
CA LEU A 152 -17.82 -3.86 7.94
C LEU A 152 -18.67 -2.68 8.46
N PRO A 153 -19.82 -2.90 9.13
CA PRO A 153 -20.61 -1.80 9.66
C PRO A 153 -19.85 -0.95 10.69
N ARG A 154 -18.85 -1.51 11.39
CA ARG A 154 -18.13 -0.88 12.51
C ARG A 154 -16.85 -0.18 12.03
N PRO A 155 -16.79 1.17 12.04
CA PRO A 155 -15.65 1.94 11.52
C PRO A 155 -14.27 1.46 12.01
N GLU A 156 -14.16 1.16 13.29
CA GLU A 156 -12.96 0.70 13.98
C GLU A 156 -12.46 -0.68 13.51
N LEU A 157 -13.35 -1.52 12.94
CA LEU A 157 -13.00 -2.84 12.40
C LEU A 157 -12.83 -2.86 10.89
N ARG A 158 -13.17 -1.77 10.17
CA ARG A 158 -13.16 -1.74 8.69
C ARG A 158 -11.80 -2.03 8.10
N ARG A 159 -10.71 -1.61 8.75
CA ARG A 159 -9.35 -1.89 8.29
C ARG A 159 -9.07 -3.38 8.21
N LEU A 160 -9.39 -4.13 9.27
CA LEU A 160 -9.26 -5.57 9.28
C LEU A 160 -10.29 -6.22 8.34
N ALA A 161 -11.54 -5.76 8.34
CA ALA A 161 -12.59 -6.28 7.48
C ALA A 161 -12.23 -6.22 5.99
N ALA A 162 -11.72 -5.07 5.52
CA ALA A 162 -11.30 -4.89 4.13
C ALA A 162 -10.11 -5.78 3.75
N LEU A 163 -9.17 -5.97 4.69
CA LEU A 163 -8.05 -6.89 4.49
C LEU A 163 -8.52 -8.35 4.39
N LEU A 164 -9.42 -8.77 5.28
CA LEU A 164 -9.99 -10.12 5.27
C LEU A 164 -10.85 -10.36 4.03
N ASP A 165 -11.63 -9.37 3.60
CA ASP A 165 -12.44 -9.43 2.37
C ASP A 165 -11.56 -9.68 1.14
N GLY A 166 -10.54 -8.84 0.94
CA GLY A 166 -9.60 -9.00 -0.18
C GLY A 166 -8.82 -10.31 -0.12
N PHE A 167 -8.32 -10.68 1.06
CA PHE A 167 -7.58 -11.94 1.21
C PHE A 167 -8.46 -13.16 0.95
N ALA A 168 -9.68 -13.20 1.50
CA ALA A 168 -10.61 -14.29 1.26
C ALA A 168 -11.04 -14.38 -0.20
N ALA A 169 -11.23 -13.25 -0.89
CA ALA A 169 -11.54 -13.23 -2.32
C ALA A 169 -10.44 -13.86 -3.16
N GLU A 170 -9.17 -13.58 -2.86
CA GLU A 170 -8.04 -14.20 -3.56
C GLU A 170 -7.91 -15.69 -3.29
N LEU A 171 -8.09 -16.10 -2.04
CA LEU A 171 -8.10 -17.52 -1.67
C LEU A 171 -9.24 -18.23 -2.41
N ALA A 172 -10.43 -17.63 -2.48
CA ALA A 172 -11.60 -18.20 -3.16
C ALA A 172 -11.37 -18.37 -4.66
N ALA A 173 -10.74 -17.38 -5.31
CA ALA A 173 -10.34 -17.46 -6.71
C ALA A 173 -9.28 -18.54 -6.98
N SER A 174 -8.61 -19.00 -5.93
CA SER A 174 -7.52 -19.98 -5.98
C SER A 174 -7.91 -21.34 -5.39
N CYS A 175 -9.18 -21.55 -5.05
CA CYS A 175 -9.67 -22.79 -4.45
C CYS A 175 -10.01 -23.86 -5.51
N PRO A 176 -9.72 -25.15 -5.25
CA PRO A 176 -8.97 -25.67 -4.10
C PRO A 176 -7.46 -25.41 -4.25
N GLY A 177 -6.77 -25.12 -3.14
CA GLY A 177 -5.35 -24.76 -3.18
C GLY A 177 -4.44 -25.89 -3.67
N SER A 178 -4.86 -27.14 -3.54
CA SER A 178 -4.14 -28.32 -4.04
C SER A 178 -4.00 -28.35 -5.57
N ALA A 179 -4.84 -27.61 -6.30
CA ALA A 179 -4.82 -27.54 -7.76
C ALA A 179 -3.93 -26.41 -8.30
N LEU A 180 -3.32 -25.59 -7.43
CA LEU A 180 -2.52 -24.45 -7.85
C LEU A 180 -1.13 -24.89 -8.34
N GLU A 181 -0.81 -24.52 -9.57
CA GLU A 181 0.54 -24.70 -10.13
C GLU A 181 1.57 -23.81 -9.42
N ARG A 182 1.15 -22.61 -8.98
CA ARG A 182 2.00 -21.65 -8.28
C ARG A 182 1.23 -20.99 -7.16
N ILE A 183 1.83 -20.98 -5.97
CA ILE A 183 1.27 -20.35 -4.78
C ILE A 183 2.03 -19.05 -4.52
N PRO A 184 1.35 -17.89 -4.39
CA PRO A 184 2.00 -16.61 -4.10
C PRO A 184 2.38 -16.52 -2.60
N ALA A 185 3.31 -17.39 -2.18
CA ALA A 185 3.61 -17.67 -0.78
C ALA A 185 3.97 -16.42 0.02
N ARG A 186 4.83 -15.55 -0.54
CA ARG A 186 5.21 -14.27 0.08
C ARG A 186 4.01 -13.38 0.35
N ARG A 187 3.20 -13.16 -0.69
CA ARG A 187 2.05 -12.26 -0.66
C ARG A 187 0.97 -12.75 0.30
N TRP A 188 0.64 -14.04 0.29
CA TRP A 188 -0.32 -14.60 1.23
C TRP A 188 0.23 -14.66 2.66
N GLY A 189 1.52 -14.88 2.83
CA GLY A 189 2.20 -14.73 4.13
C GLY A 189 2.10 -13.30 4.68
N ASP A 190 2.27 -12.28 3.82
CA ASP A 190 2.12 -10.86 4.19
C ASP A 190 0.70 -10.54 4.64
N LEU A 191 -0.31 -10.94 3.85
CA LEU A 191 -1.71 -10.72 4.18
C LEU A 191 -2.12 -11.44 5.47
N TRP A 192 -1.72 -12.70 5.63
CA TRP A 192 -2.00 -13.50 6.82
C TRP A 192 -1.38 -12.89 8.07
N ALA A 193 -0.07 -12.61 8.05
CA ALA A 193 0.63 -12.05 9.20
C ALA A 193 0.03 -10.69 9.58
N ARG A 194 -0.26 -9.84 8.58
CA ARG A 194 -0.85 -8.54 8.82
C ARG A 194 -2.25 -8.64 9.43
N ALA A 195 -3.10 -9.52 8.89
CA ALA A 195 -4.44 -9.74 9.41
C ALA A 195 -4.38 -10.26 10.84
N LEU A 196 -3.47 -11.18 11.15
CA LEU A 196 -3.33 -11.76 12.49
C LEU A 196 -2.92 -10.71 13.52
N LEU A 197 -1.97 -9.82 13.18
CA LEU A 197 -1.57 -8.72 14.04
C LEU A 197 -2.68 -7.70 14.26
N LEU A 198 -3.49 -7.41 13.23
CA LEU A 198 -4.66 -6.53 13.34
C LEU A 198 -5.79 -7.12 14.19
N THR A 199 -5.76 -8.41 14.53
CA THR A 199 -6.68 -9.00 15.53
C THR A 199 -6.31 -8.60 16.97
N ARG A 200 -5.16 -7.94 17.19
CA ARG A 200 -4.80 -7.40 18.49
C ARG A 200 -5.56 -6.11 18.73
N PRO A 201 -6.22 -5.97 19.88
CA PRO A 201 -6.90 -4.72 20.19
C PRO A 201 -5.90 -3.54 20.17
N GLY A 202 -6.35 -2.40 19.66
CA GLY A 202 -5.51 -1.21 19.45
C GLY A 202 -4.57 -1.27 18.23
N ALA A 203 -4.33 -2.44 17.63
CA ALA A 203 -3.40 -2.57 16.50
C ALA A 203 -3.92 -1.93 15.20
N ALA A 204 -5.24 -1.80 15.07
CA ALA A 204 -5.85 -1.15 13.91
C ALA A 204 -5.83 0.38 14.01
N ASP A 205 -5.64 0.93 15.21
CA ASP A 205 -5.82 2.34 15.51
C ASP A 205 -4.78 3.19 14.79
N ARG A 206 -5.25 4.33 14.27
CA ARG A 206 -4.43 5.35 13.63
C ARG A 206 -4.78 6.69 14.27
N PRO A 207 -4.33 6.93 15.51
CA PRO A 207 -4.66 8.17 16.20
C PRO A 207 -4.14 9.36 15.40
N THR A 208 -4.95 10.41 15.33
CA THR A 208 -4.50 11.71 14.85
C THR A 208 -3.52 12.27 15.86
N THR A 209 -2.32 12.64 15.43
CA THR A 209 -1.31 13.24 16.30
C THR A 209 -1.36 14.76 16.29
N GLY A 210 -2.11 15.35 15.35
CA GLY A 210 -2.34 16.79 15.29
C GLY A 210 -3.21 17.23 14.13
N THR A 211 -3.11 18.51 13.80
CA THR A 211 -3.79 19.12 12.66
C THR A 211 -2.79 19.86 11.77
N ALA A 212 -3.08 19.94 10.48
CA ALA A 212 -2.28 20.60 9.46
C ALA A 212 -3.00 21.87 8.98
N THR A 213 -2.39 23.02 9.25
CA THR A 213 -2.82 24.35 8.73
C THR A 213 -1.69 24.93 7.89
N GLY A 214 -1.98 25.21 6.61
CA GLY A 214 -0.98 25.73 5.67
C GLY A 214 -1.25 25.38 4.21
N ARG A 215 -0.20 25.41 3.40
CA ARG A 215 -0.27 25.18 1.95
C ARG A 215 0.11 23.74 1.60
N LEU A 216 -0.77 23.05 0.89
CA LEU A 216 -0.54 21.72 0.33
C LEU A 216 -0.24 21.84 -1.16
N LEU A 217 0.86 21.25 -1.61
CA LEU A 217 1.35 21.25 -2.99
C LEU A 217 1.33 19.82 -3.54
N PRO A 218 0.28 19.42 -4.29
CA PRO A 218 0.16 18.08 -4.84
C PRO A 218 1.27 17.77 -5.87
N LEU A 219 1.88 16.59 -5.77
CA LEU A 219 2.91 16.08 -6.68
C LEU A 219 2.32 15.12 -7.74
N GLY A 220 1.38 14.26 -7.33
CA GLY A 220 0.77 13.25 -8.19
C GLY A 220 -0.14 12.30 -7.42
N ILE A 221 -0.79 11.37 -8.14
CA ILE A 221 -1.69 10.35 -7.57
C ILE A 221 -1.18 8.95 -7.88
N ASP A 222 -1.16 8.12 -6.84
CA ASP A 222 -1.15 6.67 -6.95
C ASP A 222 -2.59 6.14 -6.86
N LEU A 223 -3.00 5.32 -7.83
CA LEU A 223 -4.35 4.75 -7.90
C LEU A 223 -4.30 3.26 -7.61
N HIS A 224 -4.95 2.84 -6.53
CA HIS A 224 -5.11 1.45 -6.15
C HIS A 224 -6.50 0.94 -6.53
N GLU A 225 -6.55 -0.10 -7.35
CA GLU A 225 -7.80 -0.77 -7.73
C GLU A 225 -7.83 -2.20 -7.17
N HIS A 226 -8.89 -2.51 -6.43
CA HIS A 226 -9.26 -3.87 -6.01
C HIS A 226 -10.60 -4.24 -6.65
N ALA A 227 -11.00 -5.51 -6.62
CA ALA A 227 -12.32 -5.91 -7.15
C ALA A 227 -13.47 -5.14 -6.47
N THR A 228 -13.40 -5.00 -5.14
CA THR A 228 -14.47 -4.43 -4.30
C THR A 228 -14.26 -2.98 -3.85
N ALA A 229 -13.10 -2.40 -4.11
CA ALA A 229 -12.75 -1.05 -3.67
C ALA A 229 -11.75 -0.37 -4.61
N ALA A 230 -11.70 0.95 -4.59
CA ALA A 230 -10.60 1.71 -5.16
C ALA A 230 -10.16 2.81 -4.20
N GLN A 231 -8.89 3.19 -4.29
CA GLN A 231 -8.31 4.31 -3.54
C GLN A 231 -7.45 5.17 -4.47
N ALA A 232 -7.66 6.48 -4.42
CA ALA A 232 -6.70 7.45 -4.93
C ALA A 232 -5.90 8.02 -3.76
N GLN A 233 -4.57 7.91 -3.82
CA GLN A 233 -3.63 8.45 -2.86
C GLN A 233 -2.83 9.58 -3.51
N VAL A 234 -3.06 10.81 -3.06
CA VAL A 234 -2.32 11.99 -3.50
C VAL A 234 -1.07 12.11 -2.65
N HIS A 235 0.10 12.16 -3.29
CA HIS A 235 1.36 12.52 -2.64
C HIS A 235 1.58 14.02 -2.79
N ALA A 236 1.99 14.69 -1.71
CA ALA A 236 2.13 16.14 -1.69
C ALA A 236 3.26 16.60 -0.77
N VAL A 237 3.75 17.81 -1.04
CA VAL A 237 4.55 18.58 -0.08
C VAL A 237 3.60 19.50 0.69
N PHE A 238 3.65 19.46 2.01
CA PHE A 238 2.92 20.37 2.88
C PHE A 238 3.85 21.41 3.47
N GLU A 239 3.47 22.67 3.38
CA GLU A 239 4.17 23.83 3.94
C GLU A 239 3.32 24.41 5.07
N PRO A 240 3.72 24.17 6.33
CA PRO A 240 3.00 24.68 7.50
C PRO A 240 3.02 26.22 7.58
N ASP A 241 1.90 26.83 7.97
CA ASP A 241 1.83 28.29 8.20
C ASP A 241 2.61 28.74 9.45
N ASP A 242 2.90 27.81 10.36
CA ASP A 242 3.66 28.05 11.59
C ASP A 242 5.18 28.20 11.34
N GLY A 243 5.62 28.08 10.08
CA GLY A 243 7.02 28.22 9.69
C GLY A 243 7.90 27.00 10.00
N THR A 244 7.32 25.89 10.47
CA THR A 244 8.06 24.63 10.59
C THR A 244 8.44 24.08 9.21
N PRO A 245 9.46 23.21 9.10
CA PRO A 245 9.91 22.68 7.81
C PRO A 245 8.80 22.01 7.02
N SER A 246 8.88 22.11 5.68
CA SER A 246 7.98 21.42 4.77
C SER A 246 8.02 19.92 5.01
N ARG A 247 6.89 19.24 4.84
CA ARG A 247 6.73 17.82 5.15
C ARG A 247 6.13 17.07 3.98
N LEU A 248 6.56 15.83 3.79
CA LEU A 248 5.86 14.91 2.89
C LEU A 248 4.60 14.40 3.57
N VAL A 249 3.48 14.53 2.87
CA VAL A 249 2.18 14.05 3.32
C VAL A 249 1.47 13.29 2.22
N ARG A 250 0.51 12.47 2.62
CA ARG A 250 -0.39 11.77 1.72
C ARG A 250 -1.83 12.09 2.07
N ALA A 251 -2.69 12.20 1.08
CA ALA A 251 -4.14 12.26 1.29
C ALA A 251 -4.79 11.16 0.46
N SER A 252 -5.50 10.25 1.12
CA SER A 252 -6.15 9.11 0.47
C SER A 252 -7.67 9.22 0.54
N VAL A 253 -8.34 8.91 -0.56
CA VAL A 253 -9.79 8.68 -0.58
C VAL A 253 -10.09 7.33 -1.17
N SER A 254 -10.93 6.58 -0.48
CA SER A 254 -11.32 5.23 -0.84
C SER A 254 -12.83 5.15 -1.03
N VAL A 255 -13.26 4.39 -2.03
CA VAL A 255 -14.67 4.17 -2.34
C VAL A 255 -14.92 2.67 -2.57
N PRO A 256 -16.04 2.11 -2.08
CA PRO A 256 -16.45 0.79 -2.49
C PRO A 256 -16.82 0.83 -3.98
N LYS A 257 -16.51 -0.25 -4.71
CA LYS A 257 -16.87 -0.38 -6.12
C LYS A 257 -17.27 -1.81 -6.47
N PRO A 258 -18.17 -2.03 -7.43
CA PRO A 258 -18.33 -3.33 -8.06
C PRO A 258 -17.11 -3.64 -8.94
N ASP A 259 -16.83 -4.93 -9.13
CA ASP A 259 -15.74 -5.45 -9.97
C ASP A 259 -15.78 -4.95 -11.42
N SER A 260 -16.98 -4.75 -11.95
CA SER A 260 -17.24 -4.22 -13.31
C SER A 260 -16.85 -2.75 -13.52
N VAL A 261 -16.59 -1.97 -12.45
CA VAL A 261 -16.06 -0.61 -12.58
C VAL A 261 -14.54 -0.66 -12.51
N VAL A 262 -13.88 -0.33 -13.63
CA VAL A 262 -12.43 -0.38 -13.80
C VAL A 262 -11.93 0.86 -14.52
N ALA A 263 -10.61 1.10 -14.47
CA ALA A 263 -9.92 2.15 -15.23
C ALA A 263 -10.53 3.54 -14.97
N ALA A 264 -10.71 4.37 -16.01
CA ALA A 264 -11.23 5.73 -15.86
C ALA A 264 -12.62 5.81 -15.21
N GLY A 265 -13.38 4.70 -15.19
CA GLY A 265 -14.64 4.62 -14.48
C GLY A 265 -14.54 4.84 -12.97
N VAL A 266 -13.37 4.52 -12.39
CA VAL A 266 -13.09 4.69 -10.96
C VAL A 266 -13.16 6.16 -10.54
N TRP A 267 -12.75 7.09 -11.41
CA TRP A 267 -12.81 8.52 -11.09
C TRP A 267 -14.23 9.01 -10.82
N GLN A 268 -15.24 8.46 -11.47
CA GLN A 268 -16.63 8.84 -11.21
C GLN A 268 -17.08 8.49 -9.79
N LEU A 269 -16.58 7.39 -9.23
CA LEU A 269 -16.90 7.00 -7.86
C LEU A 269 -16.17 7.89 -6.84
N LEU A 270 -14.97 8.37 -7.19
CA LEU A 270 -14.14 9.24 -6.34
C LEU A 270 -14.55 10.72 -6.39
N ARG A 271 -15.13 11.19 -7.50
CA ARG A 271 -15.48 12.61 -7.74
C ARG A 271 -16.40 13.27 -6.71
N PRO A 272 -17.45 12.60 -6.18
CA PRO A 272 -18.30 13.18 -5.15
C PRO A 272 -17.55 13.56 -3.86
N HIS A 273 -16.27 13.18 -3.74
CA HIS A 273 -15.54 13.20 -2.49
C HIS A 273 -14.27 14.04 -2.47
N LEU A 274 -13.87 14.81 -3.50
CA LEU A 274 -12.59 15.56 -3.40
C LEU A 274 -12.47 16.82 -4.26
N SER A 275 -12.45 17.98 -3.60
CA SER A 275 -11.85 19.22 -4.10
C SER A 275 -10.36 19.08 -4.43
N LEU A 276 -9.66 18.15 -3.76
CA LEU A 276 -8.24 17.82 -3.97
C LEU A 276 -7.93 17.30 -5.38
N LEU A 277 -8.78 16.43 -5.92
CA LEU A 277 -8.59 15.84 -7.25
C LEU A 277 -8.73 16.89 -8.35
N GLY A 278 -9.66 17.84 -8.15
CA GLY A 278 -9.78 19.02 -9.00
C GLY A 278 -8.52 19.88 -8.96
N ALA A 279 -8.02 20.20 -7.76
CA ALA A 279 -6.82 21.01 -7.60
C ALA A 279 -5.58 20.40 -8.26
N LEU A 280 -5.37 19.09 -8.14
CA LEU A 280 -4.28 18.42 -8.85
C LEU A 280 -4.45 18.52 -10.37
N GLY A 281 -5.65 18.21 -10.89
CA GLY A 281 -5.92 18.28 -12.33
C GLY A 281 -5.78 19.68 -12.92
N GLU A 282 -6.05 20.71 -12.12
CA GLU A 282 -5.91 22.13 -12.49
C GLU A 282 -4.51 22.71 -12.21
N GLY A 283 -3.61 21.94 -11.58
CA GLY A 283 -2.28 22.41 -11.19
C GLY A 283 -2.35 23.54 -10.14
N ARG A 284 -3.12 23.33 -9.08
CA ARG A 284 -3.32 24.29 -7.98
C ARG A 284 -2.85 23.74 -6.64
N ALA A 285 -2.35 24.63 -5.80
CA ALA A 285 -2.19 24.36 -4.38
C ALA A 285 -3.55 24.23 -3.69
N MET A 286 -3.53 23.71 -2.46
CA MET A 286 -4.67 23.75 -1.54
C MET A 286 -4.28 24.46 -0.24
N HIS A 287 -5.16 25.29 0.30
CA HIS A 287 -5.04 25.80 1.66
C HIS A 287 -5.81 24.90 2.60
N LEU A 288 -5.12 24.40 3.62
CA LEU A 288 -5.68 23.54 4.66
C LEU A 288 -5.90 24.35 5.94
N ASP A 289 -7.04 24.16 6.58
CA ASP A 289 -7.38 24.73 7.88
C ASP A 289 -7.65 23.60 8.88
N ALA A 290 -6.68 23.38 9.78
CA ALA A 290 -6.74 22.36 10.80
C ALA A 290 -7.11 20.94 10.27
N MET A 291 -6.60 20.55 9.10
CA MET A 291 -6.85 19.20 8.53
C MET A 291 -6.27 18.12 9.45
N PRO A 292 -7.01 17.08 9.88
CA PRO A 292 -6.44 16.06 10.76
C PRO A 292 -5.28 15.32 10.11
N LEU A 293 -4.21 15.09 10.88
CA LEU A 293 -2.96 14.48 10.43
C LEU A 293 -2.56 13.32 11.35
N THR A 294 -2.13 12.21 10.78
CA THR A 294 -1.56 11.07 11.53
C THR A 294 -0.05 11.21 11.70
N ALA A 295 0.52 10.44 12.64
CA ALA A 295 1.98 10.36 12.84
C ALA A 295 2.75 9.99 11.57
N GLU A 296 2.15 9.19 10.68
CA GLU A 296 2.78 8.72 9.44
C GLU A 296 2.72 9.72 8.29
N GLY A 297 2.15 10.91 8.51
CA GLY A 297 1.95 11.92 7.47
C GLY A 297 0.72 11.69 6.59
N ASP A 298 -0.25 10.88 7.03
CA ASP A 298 -1.53 10.73 6.32
C ASP A 298 -2.51 11.84 6.77
N LEU A 299 -3.01 12.62 5.82
CA LEU A 299 -4.11 13.56 6.02
C LEU A 299 -5.44 12.82 5.97
N LEU A 300 -6.26 12.98 7.01
CA LEU A 300 -7.65 12.50 7.00
C LEU A 300 -8.51 13.56 6.31
N TRP A 301 -8.72 13.38 5.00
CA TRP A 301 -9.29 14.43 4.17
C TRP A 301 -10.72 14.82 4.57
N ASP A 302 -10.94 16.12 4.70
CA ASP A 302 -12.22 16.77 4.97
C ASP A 302 -12.34 17.99 4.04
N ASP A 303 -13.23 17.93 3.04
CA ASP A 303 -13.42 19.03 2.07
C ASP A 303 -13.83 20.35 2.74
N THR A 304 -14.43 20.32 3.94
CA THR A 304 -14.80 21.55 4.65
C THR A 304 -13.59 22.32 5.18
N ARG A 305 -12.44 21.65 5.28
CA ARG A 305 -11.16 22.17 5.78
C ARG A 305 -10.15 22.48 4.69
N ALA A 306 -10.57 22.44 3.42
CA ALA A 306 -9.68 22.58 2.28
C ALA A 306 -10.25 23.55 1.25
N ARG A 307 -9.40 24.43 0.70
CA ARG A 307 -9.80 25.41 -0.33
C ARG A 307 -8.75 25.49 -1.43
N PRO A 308 -9.13 25.62 -2.72
CA PRO A 308 -8.18 25.86 -3.80
C PRO A 308 -7.34 27.13 -3.55
N GLY A 309 -6.03 27.00 -3.70
CA GLY A 309 -5.06 28.08 -3.58
C GLY A 309 -4.55 28.58 -4.92
N GLU A 310 -3.39 29.23 -4.91
CA GLU A 310 -2.71 29.72 -6.12
C GLU A 310 -2.28 28.58 -7.06
N PRO A 311 -2.05 28.87 -8.35
CA PRO A 311 -1.43 27.92 -9.28
C PRO A 311 -0.11 27.37 -8.71
N ALA A 312 0.04 26.05 -8.75
CA ALA A 312 1.23 25.34 -8.29
C ALA A 312 1.55 24.24 -9.30
N ASP A 313 2.59 24.48 -10.10
CA ASP A 313 3.08 23.48 -11.04
C ASP A 313 3.77 22.32 -10.28
N PRO A 314 3.36 21.05 -10.50
CA PRO A 314 3.92 19.93 -9.78
C PRO A 314 5.41 19.69 -10.05
N PHE A 315 5.92 20.03 -11.24
CA PHE A 315 7.34 19.90 -11.57
C PHE A 315 8.19 21.00 -10.92
N ALA A 316 7.70 22.22 -10.87
CA ALA A 316 8.31 23.30 -10.10
C ALA A 316 8.33 22.97 -8.60
N THR A 317 7.23 22.41 -8.07
CA THR A 317 7.14 21.93 -6.69
C THR A 317 8.15 20.82 -6.43
N ALA A 318 8.21 19.81 -7.31
CA ALA A 318 9.13 18.68 -7.19
C ALA A 318 10.61 19.10 -7.30
N ARG A 319 10.91 20.15 -8.06
CA ARG A 319 12.28 20.68 -8.19
C ARG A 319 12.71 21.52 -6.99
N VAL A 320 11.80 22.28 -6.38
CA VAL A 320 12.14 23.28 -5.36
C VAL A 320 11.80 22.84 -3.94
N ALA A 321 10.59 22.32 -3.72
CA ALA A 321 10.06 22.06 -2.38
C ALA A 321 10.26 20.60 -1.93
N LEU A 322 10.22 19.63 -2.85
CA LEU A 322 10.41 18.22 -2.51
C LEU A 322 11.80 17.92 -1.89
N PRO A 323 12.93 18.50 -2.35
CA PRO A 323 14.23 18.25 -1.74
C PRO A 323 14.38 18.78 -0.31
N THR A 324 13.57 19.76 0.09
CA THR A 324 13.60 20.35 1.44
C THR A 324 12.61 19.71 2.40
N ALA A 325 11.72 18.84 1.88
CA ALA A 325 10.66 18.23 2.67
C ALA A 325 11.17 17.09 3.57
N THR A 326 10.78 17.11 4.83
CA THR A 326 11.03 16.01 5.78
C THR A 326 9.97 14.93 5.64
N ALA A 327 10.34 13.65 5.76
CA ALA A 327 9.37 12.56 5.79
C ALA A 327 8.98 12.17 7.23
N ALA A 328 7.77 11.64 7.39
CA ALA A 328 7.38 10.98 8.63
C ALA A 328 8.03 9.60 8.77
N VAL A 329 8.19 9.15 10.02
CA VAL A 329 8.57 7.76 10.32
C VAL A 329 7.37 6.85 10.11
N THR A 330 7.59 5.69 9.47
CA THR A 330 6.56 4.65 9.31
C THR A 330 6.26 4.00 10.67
N ALA A 331 4.98 3.91 11.02
CA ALA A 331 4.54 3.27 12.26
C ALA A 331 4.91 1.79 12.24
N PRO A 332 5.24 1.17 13.40
CA PRO A 332 5.81 -0.17 13.45
C PRO A 332 5.05 -1.24 12.67
N LEU A 333 3.70 -1.24 12.74
CA LEU A 333 2.88 -2.22 12.02
C LEU A 333 2.85 -2.02 10.51
N ASP A 334 3.15 -0.81 10.03
CA ASP A 334 3.11 -0.42 8.62
C ASP A 334 4.48 -0.50 7.94
N ARG A 335 5.54 -0.83 8.69
CA ARG A 335 6.90 -1.11 8.17
C ARG A 335 6.90 -2.43 7.40
N HIS A 336 6.87 -2.32 6.07
CA HIS A 336 6.94 -3.46 5.17
C HIS A 336 7.60 -3.03 3.86
N PRO A 337 8.45 -3.85 3.22
CA PRO A 337 9.16 -3.42 2.01
C PRO A 337 8.20 -3.01 0.87
N ALA A 338 7.13 -3.76 0.67
CA ALA A 338 6.10 -3.43 -0.33
C ALA A 338 5.31 -2.13 -0.04
N ARG A 339 5.42 -1.55 1.16
CA ARG A 339 4.81 -0.27 1.53
C ARG A 339 5.71 0.93 1.22
N LEU A 340 6.99 0.71 0.91
CA LEU A 340 7.92 1.77 0.54
C LEU A 340 7.42 2.44 -0.75
N ALA A 341 7.20 3.75 -0.67
CA ALA A 341 6.59 4.58 -1.70
C ALA A 341 7.10 6.02 -1.56
N GLU A 342 8.38 6.21 -1.85
CA GLU A 342 9.09 7.46 -1.55
C GLU A 342 9.04 8.42 -2.75
N PRO A 343 8.44 9.63 -2.62
CA PRO A 343 8.40 10.59 -3.71
C PRO A 343 9.79 11.04 -4.15
N VAL A 344 10.04 10.97 -5.45
CA VAL A 344 11.29 11.37 -6.10
C VAL A 344 11.03 12.20 -7.34
N PHE A 345 11.98 13.07 -7.65
CA PHE A 345 12.03 13.85 -8.87
C PHE A 345 13.31 13.53 -9.62
N LEU A 346 13.19 13.18 -10.90
CA LEU A 346 14.30 12.86 -11.78
C LEU A 346 14.27 13.78 -12.99
N GLU A 347 15.41 14.36 -13.32
CA GLU A 347 15.66 15.09 -14.57
C GLU A 347 17.06 14.76 -15.09
N GLY A 348 17.29 14.98 -16.38
CA GLY A 348 18.60 14.71 -17.01
C GLY A 348 19.00 13.23 -17.03
N TYR A 349 18.02 12.31 -16.97
CA TYR A 349 18.25 10.87 -17.11
C TYR A 349 18.28 10.45 -18.58
N ALA A 350 18.96 9.33 -18.86
CA ALA A 350 18.85 8.62 -20.13
C ALA A 350 17.80 7.51 -20.03
N THR A 351 17.06 7.27 -21.11
CA THR A 351 16.11 6.16 -21.21
C THR A 351 16.72 5.03 -22.04
N ARG A 352 16.52 3.79 -21.61
CA ARG A 352 16.91 2.59 -22.37
C ARG A 352 15.88 1.48 -22.16
N GLN A 353 15.71 0.65 -23.18
CA GLN A 353 14.90 -0.56 -23.10
C GLN A 353 15.79 -1.76 -22.77
N ASP A 354 15.43 -2.56 -21.77
CA ASP A 354 16.09 -3.80 -21.38
C ASP A 354 15.07 -4.95 -21.38
N GLY A 355 15.03 -5.71 -22.48
CA GLY A 355 13.91 -6.61 -22.75
C GLY A 355 12.58 -5.84 -22.78
N ASP A 356 11.63 -6.25 -21.94
CA ASP A 356 10.33 -5.58 -21.79
C ASP A 356 10.33 -4.48 -20.70
N THR A 357 11.46 -4.29 -20.00
CA THR A 357 11.55 -3.31 -18.90
C THR A 357 12.20 -2.00 -19.38
N LEU A 358 11.51 -0.88 -19.15
CA LEU A 358 12.09 0.45 -19.35
C LEU A 358 13.04 0.78 -18.18
N VAL A 359 14.22 1.32 -18.48
CA VAL A 359 15.23 1.71 -17.49
C VAL A 359 15.54 3.19 -17.64
N LEU A 360 15.56 3.92 -16.52
CA LEU A 360 16.08 5.28 -16.43
C LEU A 360 17.46 5.27 -15.79
N THR A 361 18.47 5.75 -16.50
CA THR A 361 19.82 5.92 -15.94
C THR A 361 19.99 7.36 -15.47
N HIS A 362 20.10 7.56 -14.16
CA HIS A 362 20.29 8.87 -13.53
C HIS A 362 21.54 8.86 -12.67
N ALA A 363 22.46 9.81 -12.90
CA ALA A 363 23.73 9.91 -12.17
C ALA A 363 24.56 8.59 -12.12
N GLY A 364 24.41 7.74 -13.14
CA GLY A 364 25.08 6.44 -13.23
C GLY A 364 24.39 5.29 -12.48
N ASP A 365 23.29 5.55 -11.77
CA ASP A 365 22.41 4.53 -11.19
C ASP A 365 21.28 4.18 -12.19
N ASP A 366 21.03 2.89 -12.36
CA ASP A 366 19.91 2.39 -13.18
C ASP A 366 18.66 2.17 -12.31
N LEU A 367 17.54 2.72 -12.77
CA LEU A 367 16.22 2.58 -12.14
C LEU A 367 15.27 1.87 -13.09
N LEU A 368 14.80 0.69 -12.69
CA LEU A 368 13.77 -0.04 -13.43
C LEU A 368 12.43 0.67 -13.28
N VAL A 369 11.77 0.96 -14.38
CA VAL A 369 10.42 1.55 -14.38
C VAL A 369 9.40 0.44 -14.20
N ASP A 370 8.53 0.60 -13.21
CA ASP A 370 7.36 -0.25 -13.00
C ASP A 370 6.20 0.28 -13.86
N SER A 371 6.17 -0.12 -15.13
CA SER A 371 5.15 0.28 -16.09
C SER A 371 3.77 -0.32 -15.77
N ASP A 372 3.73 -1.45 -15.09
CA ASP A 372 2.48 -2.15 -14.74
C ASP A 372 1.69 -1.39 -13.67
N ARG A 373 2.36 -0.51 -12.90
CA ARG A 373 1.73 0.40 -11.94
C ARG A 373 1.29 1.74 -12.54
N ILE A 374 1.49 1.98 -13.83
CA ILE A 374 0.93 3.17 -14.48
C ILE A 374 -0.58 2.96 -14.63
N PRO A 375 -1.43 3.78 -13.98
CA PRO A 375 -2.86 3.55 -14.02
C PRO A 375 -3.40 3.81 -15.43
N VAL A 376 -4.09 2.82 -15.99
CA VAL A 376 -4.86 2.94 -17.24
C VAL A 376 -6.02 3.95 -17.14
N ALA A 377 -6.27 4.45 -15.94
CA ALA A 377 -7.25 5.48 -15.64
C ALA A 377 -6.78 6.91 -15.98
N GLY A 378 -5.60 7.10 -16.59
CA GLY A 378 -5.09 8.43 -16.96
C GLY A 378 -4.38 8.47 -18.32
N PRO A 379 -3.92 9.65 -18.74
CA PRO A 379 -3.19 9.84 -20.00
C PRO A 379 -1.70 9.47 -19.93
N LEU A 380 -1.19 9.08 -18.76
CA LEU A 380 0.20 8.65 -18.59
C LEU A 380 0.38 7.25 -19.18
N THR A 381 1.36 7.06 -20.06
CA THR A 381 1.66 5.76 -20.69
C THR A 381 3.15 5.43 -20.61
N PRO A 382 3.55 4.14 -20.73
CA PRO A 382 4.96 3.76 -20.78
C PRO A 382 5.75 4.49 -21.87
N GLU A 383 5.15 4.72 -23.04
CA GLU A 383 5.79 5.45 -24.15
C GLU A 383 6.02 6.93 -23.81
N ALA A 384 5.07 7.55 -23.10
CA ALA A 384 5.24 8.91 -22.59
C ALA A 384 6.38 9.01 -21.57
N VAL A 385 6.57 7.97 -20.74
CA VAL A 385 7.70 7.88 -19.79
C VAL A 385 9.02 7.64 -20.53
N ALA A 386 9.04 6.81 -21.57
CA ALA A 386 10.25 6.60 -22.37
C ALA A 386 10.69 7.86 -23.16
N ALA A 387 9.74 8.73 -23.50
CA ALA A 387 9.96 9.96 -24.27
C ALA A 387 10.06 11.23 -23.40
N SER A 388 10.10 11.11 -22.07
CA SER A 388 10.11 12.26 -21.17
C SER A 388 11.53 12.73 -20.82
N GLY A 389 11.64 14.03 -20.48
CA GLY A 389 12.88 14.64 -20.00
C GLY A 389 12.92 14.84 -18.48
N ALA A 390 11.77 14.75 -17.82
CA ALA A 390 11.63 14.80 -16.37
C ALA A 390 10.50 13.89 -15.90
N CYS A 391 10.64 13.34 -14.69
CA CYS A 391 9.69 12.42 -14.09
C CYS A 391 9.52 12.69 -12.60
N ILE A 392 8.27 12.81 -12.15
CA ILE A 392 7.87 12.67 -10.75
C ILE A 392 7.41 11.23 -10.57
N GLY A 393 7.96 10.54 -9.59
CA GLY A 393 7.61 9.14 -9.32
C GLY A 393 7.68 8.77 -7.85
N LEU A 394 7.33 7.52 -7.58
CA LEU A 394 7.53 6.86 -6.30
C LEU A 394 8.65 5.84 -6.46
N LEU A 395 9.70 5.99 -5.67
CA LEU A 395 10.69 4.95 -5.47
C LEU A 395 10.04 3.87 -4.60
N ARG A 396 10.04 2.63 -5.09
CA ARG A 396 9.44 1.46 -4.44
C ARG A 396 10.45 0.33 -4.36
N TRP A 397 10.21 -0.61 -3.45
CA TRP A 397 10.94 -1.87 -3.42
C TRP A 397 10.06 -2.99 -3.93
N ASP A 398 10.50 -3.68 -4.99
CA ASP A 398 9.80 -4.83 -5.54
C ASP A 398 10.77 -5.81 -6.20
N ASP A 399 10.51 -7.09 -6.03
CA ASP A 399 11.30 -8.20 -6.58
C ASP A 399 12.82 -8.06 -6.33
N GLY A 400 13.18 -7.70 -5.10
CA GLY A 400 14.59 -7.59 -4.69
C GLY A 400 15.33 -6.35 -5.21
N ALA A 401 14.64 -5.38 -5.80
CA ALA A 401 15.25 -4.17 -6.33
C ALA A 401 14.40 -2.91 -6.08
N PHE A 402 15.07 -1.76 -6.14
CA PHE A 402 14.37 -0.48 -6.23
C PHE A 402 13.78 -0.28 -7.63
N ARG A 403 12.51 0.11 -7.69
CA ARG A 403 11.79 0.42 -8.92
C ARG A 403 11.17 1.81 -8.85
N LEU A 404 11.00 2.44 -9.99
CA LEU A 404 10.33 3.73 -10.14
C LEU A 404 8.91 3.52 -10.66
N GLN A 405 7.90 3.89 -9.86
CA GLN A 405 6.52 4.05 -10.34
C GLN A 405 6.32 5.51 -10.81
N PRO A 406 6.08 5.77 -12.10
CA PRO A 406 5.83 7.12 -12.59
C PRO A 406 4.47 7.66 -12.13
N LEU A 407 4.44 8.89 -11.61
CA LEU A 407 3.20 9.62 -11.29
C LEU A 407 2.90 10.72 -12.31
N ALA A 408 3.96 11.38 -12.80
CA ALA A 408 3.88 12.42 -13.83
C ALA A 408 5.18 12.49 -14.63
N VAL A 409 5.07 12.92 -15.89
CA VAL A 409 6.23 13.19 -16.76
C VAL A 409 6.09 14.49 -17.54
N GLU A 410 7.22 15.14 -17.83
CA GLU A 410 7.32 16.22 -18.81
C GLU A 410 7.81 15.66 -20.14
N THR A 411 7.00 15.83 -21.19
CA THR A 411 7.34 15.45 -22.56
C THR A 411 7.18 16.63 -23.52
N THR A 412 7.75 16.51 -24.73
CA THR A 412 7.64 17.55 -25.75
C THR A 412 6.55 17.20 -26.75
N VAL A 413 5.44 17.94 -26.74
CA VAL A 413 4.35 17.81 -27.72
C VAL A 413 4.34 19.04 -28.61
N ARG A 414 4.50 18.85 -29.93
CA ARG A 414 4.49 19.95 -30.92
C ARG A 414 5.46 21.10 -30.55
N ARG A 415 6.67 20.76 -30.09
CA ARG A 415 7.72 21.68 -29.62
C ARG A 415 7.38 22.49 -28.36
N LYS A 416 6.35 22.10 -27.61
CA LYS A 416 6.03 22.67 -26.29
C LYS A 416 6.16 21.59 -25.23
N THR A 417 6.72 21.95 -24.08
CA THR A 417 6.70 21.08 -22.90
C THR A 417 5.26 20.92 -22.43
N ALA A 418 4.86 19.68 -22.18
CA ALA A 418 3.56 19.32 -21.64
C ALA A 418 3.75 18.30 -20.52
N ALA A 419 3.04 18.51 -19.41
CA ALA A 419 2.98 17.56 -18.31
C ALA A 419 1.86 16.53 -18.56
N LEU A 420 2.17 15.25 -18.38
CA LEU A 420 1.20 14.16 -18.35
C LEU A 420 1.20 13.56 -16.94
N GLN A 421 0.03 13.45 -16.32
CA GLN A 421 -0.12 12.93 -14.96
C GLN A 421 -1.07 11.76 -14.92
N ALA A 422 -0.77 10.78 -14.06
CA ALA A 422 -1.63 9.64 -13.77
C ALA A 422 -3.06 10.07 -13.36
N GLY A 423 -3.17 11.13 -12.57
CA GLY A 423 -4.42 11.67 -12.04
C GLY A 423 -5.14 12.69 -12.92
N ALA A 424 -4.67 12.98 -14.14
CA ALA A 424 -5.16 14.13 -14.92
C ALA A 424 -6.67 14.09 -15.26
N TRP A 425 -7.31 12.91 -15.25
CA TRP A 425 -8.74 12.76 -15.51
C TRP A 425 -9.63 12.81 -14.25
N ALA A 426 -9.02 12.95 -13.07
CA ALA A 426 -9.73 12.85 -11.79
C ALA A 426 -10.81 13.93 -11.63
N GLY A 427 -10.50 15.20 -11.99
CA GLY A 427 -11.43 16.33 -11.97
C GLY A 427 -12.42 16.40 -13.14
N GLY A 428 -12.36 15.46 -14.08
CA GLY A 428 -13.04 15.58 -15.38
C GLY A 428 -12.03 15.72 -16.52
N THR A 429 -12.39 15.26 -17.71
CA THR A 429 -11.50 15.30 -18.87
C THR A 429 -12.23 15.66 -20.15
N THR A 430 -11.55 16.41 -21.03
CA THR A 430 -11.97 16.62 -22.42
C THR A 430 -11.29 15.65 -23.38
N ASP A 431 -10.43 14.78 -22.87
CA ASP A 431 -9.82 13.69 -23.61
C ASP A 431 -10.90 12.71 -24.10
N ARG A 432 -10.91 12.42 -25.40
CA ARG A 432 -11.93 11.57 -26.02
C ARG A 432 -11.94 10.14 -25.46
N THR A 433 -10.77 9.61 -25.10
CA THR A 433 -10.62 8.27 -24.50
C THR A 433 -11.16 8.28 -23.08
N GLY A 434 -10.79 9.29 -22.29
CA GLY A 434 -11.30 9.47 -20.94
C GLY A 434 -12.82 9.64 -20.90
N VAL A 435 -13.39 10.51 -21.74
CA VAL A 435 -14.85 10.72 -21.85
C VAL A 435 -15.61 9.42 -22.20
N LYS A 436 -15.07 8.62 -23.12
CA LYS A 436 -15.70 7.35 -23.52
C LYS A 436 -15.69 6.33 -22.37
N ALA A 437 -14.56 6.20 -21.67
CA ALA A 437 -14.41 5.27 -20.58
C ALA A 437 -15.29 5.66 -19.37
N GLU A 438 -15.39 6.95 -19.08
CA GLU A 438 -16.31 7.48 -18.07
C GLU A 438 -17.77 7.14 -18.38
N LYS A 439 -18.23 7.35 -19.61
CA LYS A 439 -19.61 7.03 -20.00
C LYS A 439 -19.94 5.56 -19.75
N ALA A 440 -19.03 4.65 -20.11
CA ALA A 440 -19.24 3.21 -19.92
C ALA A 440 -19.42 2.83 -18.44
N ALA A 441 -18.68 3.49 -17.54
CA ALA A 441 -18.81 3.28 -16.10
C ALA A 441 -20.14 3.78 -15.54
N THR A 442 -20.64 4.93 -15.99
CA THR A 442 -21.95 5.46 -15.60
C THR A 442 -23.07 4.48 -15.94
N ASP A 443 -23.02 3.90 -17.14
CA ASP A 443 -24.04 2.95 -17.61
C ASP A 443 -24.04 1.68 -16.73
N ALA A 444 -22.86 1.15 -16.39
CA ALA A 444 -22.72 -0.03 -15.53
C ALA A 444 -23.25 0.22 -14.10
N VAL A 445 -22.87 1.34 -13.48
CA VAL A 445 -23.34 1.70 -12.12
C VAL A 445 -24.85 1.89 -12.09
N THR A 446 -25.43 2.50 -13.12
CA THR A 446 -26.88 2.72 -13.21
C THR A 446 -27.65 1.39 -13.25
N VAL A 447 -27.22 0.44 -14.08
CA VAL A 447 -27.82 -0.90 -14.17
C VAL A 447 -27.72 -1.64 -12.83
N LEU A 448 -26.59 -1.56 -12.14
CA LEU A 448 -26.40 -2.22 -10.85
C LEU A 448 -27.29 -1.61 -9.76
N ARG A 449 -27.40 -0.28 -9.70
CA ARG A 449 -28.32 0.41 -8.77
C ARG A 449 -29.77 0.03 -9.02
N GLU A 450 -30.18 -0.08 -10.29
CA GLU A 450 -31.53 -0.51 -10.64
C GLU A 450 -31.80 -1.95 -10.19
N ARG A 451 -30.87 -2.87 -10.43
CA ARG A 451 -30.98 -4.28 -9.98
C ARG A 451 -31.03 -4.39 -8.47
N ALA A 452 -30.15 -3.69 -7.75
CA ALA A 452 -30.15 -3.67 -6.29
C ALA A 452 -31.47 -3.09 -5.73
N GLY A 453 -31.97 -2.01 -6.33
CA GLY A 453 -33.26 -1.42 -5.95
C GLY A 453 -34.46 -2.34 -6.17
N ARG A 454 -34.40 -3.26 -7.15
CA ARG A 454 -35.43 -4.30 -7.34
C ARG A 454 -35.33 -5.40 -6.29
N LEU A 455 -34.11 -5.83 -5.94
CA LEU A 455 -33.85 -6.86 -4.93
C LEU A 455 -34.20 -6.43 -3.50
N LEU A 456 -34.11 -5.13 -3.19
CA LEU A 456 -34.46 -4.60 -1.87
C LEU A 456 -35.97 -4.32 -1.68
N ARG A 457 -36.78 -4.47 -2.75
CA ARG A 457 -38.24 -4.29 -2.70
C ARG A 457 -39.00 -5.62 -2.58
N THR A 458 -38.29 -6.74 -2.64
CA THR A 458 -38.77 -8.10 -2.38
C THR A 458 -38.32 -8.52 -1.00
#